data_AF-A0A667YRW9-F1
#
_entry.id   AF-A0A667YRW9-F1
#
_cell.length_a   1.000
_cell.length_b   1.000
_cell.length_c   1.000
_cell.angle_alpha   90.00
_cell.angle_beta   90.00
_cell.angle_gamma   90.00
#
_symmetry.space_group_name_H-M   'P 1'
#
loop_
_entity.id
_entity.type
_entity.pdbx_description
1 polymer ?
#
loop_
_entity_poly.entity_id
_entity_poly.type
_entity_poly.pdbx_seq_one_letter_code
_entity_poly.pdbx_strand_id
1 'polypeptide(L)'
;MEAESTETLRNDETSQEYRVQVSTKKAVVEQMNKYKEVLKMVMEGQAAVPEETKRLLLQELLTNFEAAVQDNVLVNGQTWDEAPEDEEDEAIALETLLDDTIVETSRRRRRFPKEILPHVVRSLKAERKLMGLYEQAVKPEQVTRDPEQESIMSSLSAAAPGMVKQAIQVIKSIDTLQRQADGLCQVLNMKPSQASLEIHNEVFGCGDQSDASLPEVGGATGNRQPVKRAVEEAAARDFYSEPKKKLAETDRLVEKDKPE
;
A
#
# COMPACT_ATOMS: atom_id res chain seq x y z
N MET A 1 -10.95 -34.92 9.80
CA MET A 1 -10.86 -35.78 11.00
C MET A 1 -11.69 -37.00 10.66
N GLU A 2 -11.05 -37.94 9.98
CA GLU A 2 -11.70 -39.18 9.55
C GLU A 2 -11.73 -40.13 10.74
N ALA A 3 -12.89 -40.76 10.92
CA ALA A 3 -13.12 -41.77 11.93
C ALA A 3 -12.32 -43.02 11.55
N GLU A 4 -11.29 -43.33 12.33
CA GLU A 4 -10.66 -44.65 12.33
C GLU A 4 -11.66 -45.64 12.92
N SER A 5 -12.37 -46.27 11.99
CA SER A 5 -13.06 -47.54 12.21
C SER A 5 -12.00 -48.55 12.66
N THR A 6 -11.92 -48.84 13.96
CA THR A 6 -11.08 -49.91 14.49
C THR A 6 -11.64 -51.23 13.99
N GLU A 7 -11.04 -51.71 12.89
CA GLU A 7 -11.25 -53.03 12.33
C GLU A 7 -11.04 -54.08 13.41
N THR A 8 -12.11 -54.83 13.66
CA THR A 8 -12.11 -56.08 14.40
C THR A 8 -11.22 -57.08 13.68
N LEU A 9 -9.97 -57.19 14.14
CA LEU A 9 -9.09 -58.30 13.78
C LEU A 9 -9.68 -59.59 14.35
N ARG A 10 -10.37 -60.33 13.46
CA ARG A 10 -10.63 -61.76 13.57
C ARG A 10 -9.29 -62.47 13.70
N ASN A 11 -9.00 -62.99 14.90
CA ASN A 11 -8.00 -64.03 15.08
C ASN A 11 -8.67 -65.41 14.94
N ASP A 12 -8.10 -66.20 14.03
CA ASP A 12 -8.42 -67.61 13.79
C ASP A 12 -8.10 -68.49 15.01
N GLU A 13 -9.04 -69.39 15.32
CA GLU A 13 -8.90 -70.72 15.92
C GLU A 13 -7.83 -70.94 17.01
N THR A 14 -8.20 -70.77 18.29
CA THR A 14 -7.85 -71.70 19.41
C THR A 14 -8.40 -71.31 20.80
N SER A 15 -9.03 -70.14 20.98
CA SER A 15 -9.59 -69.76 22.30
C SER A 15 -11.11 -69.76 22.27
N GLN A 16 -11.74 -70.93 22.36
CA GLN A 16 -13.13 -70.98 22.81
C GLN A 16 -13.14 -70.51 24.27
N GLU A 17 -13.70 -69.33 24.50
CA GLU A 17 -13.85 -68.80 25.86
C GLU A 17 -14.94 -69.62 26.58
N TYR A 18 -14.50 -70.58 27.40
CA TYR A 18 -15.40 -71.51 28.11
C TYR A 18 -16.04 -70.90 29.37
N ARG A 19 -15.60 -69.70 29.75
CA ARG A 19 -16.10 -68.98 30.91
C ARG A 19 -17.52 -68.46 30.65
N VAL A 20 -18.33 -68.44 31.70
CA VAL A 20 -19.71 -67.99 31.61
C VAL A 20 -19.74 -66.47 31.43
N GLN A 21 -20.38 -66.01 30.36
CA GLN A 21 -20.58 -64.58 30.14
C GLN A 21 -21.77 -64.06 30.95
N VAL A 22 -21.52 -63.01 31.71
CA VAL A 22 -22.51 -62.32 32.51
C VAL A 22 -22.46 -60.82 32.23
N SER A 23 -23.61 -60.16 32.26
CA SER A 23 -23.72 -58.73 32.00
C SER A 23 -23.44 -57.87 33.24
N THR A 24 -23.72 -58.39 34.44
CA THR A 24 -23.64 -57.65 35.70
C THR A 24 -22.88 -58.41 36.78
N LYS A 25 -21.81 -57.79 37.31
CA LYS A 25 -21.00 -58.32 38.44
C LYS A 25 -21.85 -58.50 39.70
N LYS A 26 -22.72 -57.52 40.01
CA LYS A 26 -23.66 -57.55 41.15
C LYS A 26 -24.51 -58.82 41.20
N ALA A 27 -25.08 -59.24 40.08
CA ALA A 27 -25.95 -60.42 40.02
C ALA A 27 -25.19 -61.72 40.37
N VAL A 28 -23.92 -61.83 39.95
CA VAL A 28 -23.06 -62.97 40.27
C VAL A 28 -22.71 -62.98 41.76
N VAL A 29 -22.38 -61.81 42.33
CA VAL A 29 -22.10 -61.68 43.77
C VAL A 29 -23.32 -62.08 44.61
N GLU A 30 -24.51 -61.62 44.26
CA GLU A 30 -25.75 -61.98 44.96
C GLU A 30 -26.02 -63.49 44.91
N GLN A 31 -25.86 -64.11 43.74
CA GLN A 31 -26.09 -65.53 43.56
C GLN A 31 -25.03 -66.37 44.28
N MET A 32 -23.77 -65.96 44.22
CA MET A 32 -22.66 -66.55 44.95
C MET A 32 -22.94 -66.52 46.45
N ASN A 33 -23.41 -65.40 47.00
CA ASN A 33 -23.76 -65.27 48.42
C ASN A 33 -24.89 -66.23 48.83
N LYS A 34 -25.93 -66.41 48.01
CA LYS A 34 -26.99 -67.40 48.28
C LYS A 34 -26.44 -68.82 48.37
N TYR A 35 -25.56 -69.21 47.44
CA TYR A 35 -24.95 -70.55 47.47
C TYR A 35 -23.95 -70.72 48.63
N LYS A 36 -23.23 -69.67 49.02
CA LYS A 36 -22.40 -69.66 50.23
C LYS A 36 -23.22 -69.95 51.48
N GLU A 37 -24.42 -69.38 51.62
CA GLU A 37 -25.32 -69.67 52.75
C GLU A 37 -25.84 -71.12 52.73
N VAL A 38 -26.14 -71.67 51.54
CA VAL A 38 -26.52 -73.09 51.42
C VAL A 38 -25.36 -74.00 51.82
N LEU A 39 -24.12 -73.70 51.39
CA LEU A 39 -22.92 -74.46 51.76
C LEU A 39 -22.67 -74.44 53.28
N LYS A 40 -22.89 -73.29 53.93
CA LYS A 40 -22.83 -73.17 55.40
C LYS A 40 -23.86 -74.09 56.06
N MET A 41 -25.13 -74.04 55.64
CA MET A 41 -26.18 -74.89 56.19
C MET A 41 -25.90 -76.40 56.02
N VAL A 42 -25.34 -76.80 54.87
CA VAL A 42 -24.98 -78.21 54.61
C VAL A 42 -23.86 -78.68 55.54
N MET A 43 -22.85 -77.84 55.80
CA MET A 43 -21.73 -78.16 56.71
C MET A 43 -22.17 -78.19 58.18
N GLU A 44 -23.09 -77.33 58.58
CA GLU A 44 -23.68 -77.33 59.92
C GLU A 44 -24.49 -78.61 60.20
N GLY A 45 -25.16 -79.17 59.20
CA GLY A 45 -25.92 -80.42 59.30
C GLY A 45 -25.07 -81.69 59.45
N GLN A 46 -23.75 -81.63 59.29
CA GLN A 46 -22.87 -82.80 59.39
C GLN A 46 -22.42 -83.05 60.84
N ALA A 47 -23.14 -83.91 61.57
CA ALA A 47 -22.83 -84.22 62.98
C ALA A 47 -21.50 -84.98 63.22
N ALA A 48 -20.85 -85.50 62.18
CA ALA A 48 -19.70 -86.40 62.30
C ALA A 48 -18.33 -85.72 62.42
N VAL A 49 -18.22 -84.41 62.21
CA VAL A 49 -16.93 -83.68 62.16
C VAL A 49 -16.76 -82.77 63.41
N PRO A 50 -15.58 -82.71 64.03
CA PRO A 50 -15.32 -81.82 65.16
C PRO A 50 -15.47 -80.33 64.78
N GLU A 51 -15.97 -79.51 65.70
CA GLU A 51 -16.32 -78.10 65.45
C GLU A 51 -15.14 -77.24 64.99
N GLU A 52 -13.94 -77.46 65.52
CA GLU A 52 -12.74 -76.70 65.14
C GLU A 52 -12.32 -77.00 63.70
N THR A 53 -12.32 -78.27 63.31
CA THR A 53 -12.03 -78.69 61.94
C THR A 53 -13.12 -78.26 60.96
N LYS A 54 -14.40 -78.21 61.39
CA LYS A 54 -15.52 -77.72 60.58
C LYS A 54 -15.34 -76.27 60.17
N ARG A 55 -14.92 -75.41 61.10
CA ARG A 55 -14.73 -73.98 60.81
C ARG A 55 -13.62 -73.75 59.78
N LEU A 56 -12.49 -74.45 59.92
CA LEU A 56 -11.39 -74.37 58.97
C LEU A 56 -11.79 -74.86 57.58
N LEU A 57 -12.43 -76.03 57.50
CA LEU A 57 -12.92 -76.59 56.24
C LEU A 57 -13.99 -75.71 55.58
N LEU A 58 -14.89 -75.13 56.36
CA LEU A 58 -15.91 -74.23 55.85
C LEU A 58 -15.28 -72.96 55.27
N GLN A 59 -14.31 -72.36 55.96
CA GLN A 59 -13.63 -71.17 55.46
C GLN A 59 -12.89 -71.47 54.16
N GLU A 60 -12.11 -72.55 54.10
CA GLU A 60 -11.37 -72.97 52.90
C GLU A 60 -12.32 -73.31 51.73
N LEU A 61 -13.42 -74.01 52.02
CA LEU A 61 -14.43 -74.33 51.01
C LEU A 61 -15.10 -73.07 50.44
N LEU A 62 -15.43 -72.09 51.28
CA LEU A 62 -16.03 -70.84 50.83
C LEU A 62 -15.06 -70.00 50.00
N THR A 63 -13.78 -69.92 50.39
CA THR A 63 -12.77 -69.20 49.62
C THR A 63 -12.47 -69.89 48.29
N ASN A 64 -12.38 -71.23 48.29
CA ASN A 64 -12.14 -72.00 47.07
C ASN A 64 -13.34 -71.94 46.13
N PHE A 65 -14.57 -71.97 46.67
CA PHE A 65 -15.79 -71.79 45.89
C PHE A 65 -15.84 -70.41 45.23
N GLU A 66 -15.55 -69.36 46.00
CA GLU A 66 -15.52 -67.99 45.47
C GLU A 66 -14.47 -67.83 44.37
N ALA A 67 -13.22 -68.23 44.61
CA ALA A 67 -12.16 -68.17 43.61
C ALA A 67 -12.52 -68.96 42.35
N ALA A 68 -13.05 -70.18 42.50
CA ALA A 68 -13.48 -70.99 41.37
C ALA A 68 -14.61 -70.34 40.56
N VAL A 69 -15.57 -69.67 41.21
CA VAL A 69 -16.64 -68.95 40.50
C VAL A 69 -16.09 -67.72 39.79
N GLN A 70 -15.21 -66.94 40.43
CA GLN A 70 -14.59 -65.74 39.86
C GLN A 70 -13.70 -66.09 38.65
N ASP A 71 -12.92 -67.16 38.72
CA ASP A 71 -12.05 -67.63 37.63
C ASP A 71 -12.82 -68.14 36.40
N ASN A 72 -14.09 -68.55 36.59
CA ASN A 72 -14.91 -69.14 35.53
C ASN A 72 -15.99 -68.20 34.97
N VAL A 73 -16.02 -66.94 35.41
CA VAL A 73 -16.99 -65.93 34.98
C VAL A 73 -16.28 -64.79 34.26
N LEU A 74 -16.91 -64.28 33.20
CA LEU A 74 -16.53 -63.06 32.52
C LEU A 74 -17.67 -62.05 32.58
N VAL A 75 -17.35 -60.82 32.96
CA VAL A 75 -18.31 -59.72 32.99
C VAL A 75 -18.07 -58.85 31.77
N ASN A 76 -19.02 -58.83 30.82
CA ASN A 76 -18.89 -58.09 29.55
C ASN A 76 -17.57 -58.37 28.79
N GLY A 77 -17.07 -59.61 28.87
CA GLY A 77 -15.82 -60.02 28.22
C GLY A 77 -14.54 -59.66 28.97
N GLN A 78 -14.64 -59.08 30.18
CA GLN A 78 -13.51 -58.79 31.06
C GLN A 78 -13.43 -59.82 32.20
N THR A 79 -12.22 -59.98 32.74
CA THR A 79 -11.99 -60.83 33.91
C THR A 79 -12.60 -60.22 35.17
N TRP A 80 -12.83 -61.04 36.20
CA TRP A 80 -13.50 -60.61 37.43
C TRP A 80 -12.83 -59.40 38.12
N ASP A 81 -11.49 -59.33 38.08
CA ASP A 81 -10.70 -58.26 38.70
C ASP A 81 -10.69 -56.97 37.86
N GLU A 82 -10.82 -57.08 36.54
CA GLU A 82 -10.82 -55.95 35.61
C GLU A 82 -12.21 -55.33 35.45
N ALA A 83 -13.26 -56.12 35.73
CA ALA A 83 -14.63 -55.69 35.61
C ALA A 83 -15.00 -54.62 36.65
N PRO A 84 -15.65 -53.51 36.23
CA PRO A 84 -15.97 -52.40 37.11
C PRO A 84 -16.89 -52.84 38.25
N GLU A 85 -16.55 -52.38 39.44
CA GLU A 85 -17.22 -52.68 40.70
C GLU A 85 -18.05 -51.45 41.07
N ASP A 86 -19.30 -51.44 40.58
CA ASP A 86 -20.36 -50.47 40.87
C ASP A 86 -20.28 -49.10 40.18
N GLU A 87 -21.01 -48.99 39.06
CA GLU A 87 -21.24 -47.75 38.30
C GLU A 87 -22.16 -46.73 39.01
N GLU A 88 -22.82 -47.12 40.11
CA GLU A 88 -23.80 -46.27 40.80
C GLU A 88 -23.17 -45.07 41.52
N ASP A 89 -22.05 -45.28 42.23
CA ASP A 89 -21.35 -44.20 42.92
C ASP A 89 -20.66 -43.25 41.92
N GLU A 90 -20.14 -43.80 40.82
CA GLU A 90 -19.57 -43.02 39.72
C GLU A 90 -20.65 -42.19 39.00
N ALA A 91 -21.84 -42.74 38.80
CA ALA A 91 -22.97 -42.02 38.19
C ALA A 91 -23.41 -40.81 39.03
N ILE A 92 -23.48 -40.95 40.36
CA ILE A 92 -23.85 -39.85 41.27
C ILE A 92 -22.78 -38.75 41.25
N ALA A 93 -21.49 -39.12 41.26
CA ALA A 93 -20.39 -38.18 41.15
C ALA A 93 -20.42 -37.43 39.79
N LEU A 94 -20.74 -38.15 38.71
CA LEU A 94 -20.86 -37.58 37.37
C LEU A 94 -22.06 -36.62 37.26
N GLU A 95 -23.19 -36.96 37.86
CA GLU A 95 -24.37 -36.09 37.90
C GLU A 95 -24.07 -34.78 38.64
N THR A 96 -23.36 -34.86 39.77
CA THR A 96 -22.93 -33.66 40.52
C THR A 96 -22.00 -32.77 39.69
N LEU A 97 -21.02 -33.38 39.01
CA LEU A 97 -20.11 -32.67 38.11
C LEU A 97 -20.86 -32.04 36.92
N LEU A 98 -21.84 -32.75 36.37
CA LEU A 98 -22.70 -32.24 35.30
C LEU A 98 -23.48 -31.00 35.77
N ASP A 99 -24.11 -31.06 36.94
CA ASP A 99 -24.85 -29.92 37.49
C ASP A 99 -23.95 -28.70 37.73
N ASP A 100 -22.76 -28.92 38.30
CA ASP A 100 -21.78 -27.85 38.51
C ASP A 100 -21.37 -27.19 37.18
N THR A 101 -21.11 -27.99 36.14
CA THR A 101 -20.76 -27.46 34.82
C THR A 101 -21.95 -26.73 34.16
N ILE A 102 -23.18 -27.22 34.31
CA ILE A 102 -24.38 -26.54 33.80
C ILE A 102 -24.56 -25.18 34.49
N VAL A 103 -24.41 -25.13 35.82
CA VAL A 103 -24.53 -23.90 36.60
C VAL A 103 -23.41 -22.93 36.24
N GLU A 104 -22.16 -23.40 36.14
CA GLU A 104 -21.03 -22.57 35.75
C GLU A 104 -21.23 -21.99 34.35
N THR A 105 -21.53 -22.83 33.35
CA THR A 105 -21.73 -22.39 31.97
C THR A 105 -22.88 -21.40 31.86
N SER A 106 -23.98 -21.62 32.58
CA SER A 106 -25.11 -20.70 32.63
C SER A 106 -24.72 -19.35 33.25
N ARG A 107 -23.94 -19.36 34.33
CA ARG A 107 -23.38 -18.14 34.94
C ARG A 107 -22.44 -17.43 33.97
N ARG A 108 -21.59 -18.17 33.27
CA ARG A 108 -20.64 -17.62 32.30
C ARG A 108 -21.37 -16.94 31.14
N ARG A 109 -22.36 -17.62 30.53
CA ARG A 109 -23.22 -17.08 29.45
C ARG A 109 -23.95 -15.81 29.86
N ARG A 110 -24.34 -15.68 31.13
CA ARG A 110 -25.02 -14.48 31.64
C ARG A 110 -24.06 -13.32 31.95
N ARG A 111 -22.88 -13.62 32.48
CA ARG A 111 -21.96 -12.61 33.07
C ARG A 111 -20.95 -12.09 32.06
N PHE A 112 -20.28 -12.98 31.34
CA PHE A 112 -19.13 -12.62 30.49
C PHE A 112 -19.49 -11.65 29.37
N PRO A 113 -20.62 -11.78 28.64
CA PRO A 113 -20.98 -10.79 27.63
C PRO A 113 -21.11 -9.38 28.19
N LYS A 114 -21.65 -9.25 29.42
CA LYS A 114 -21.82 -7.96 30.11
C LYS A 114 -20.50 -7.38 30.59
N GLU A 115 -19.54 -8.22 30.95
CA GLU A 115 -18.19 -7.81 31.35
C GLU A 115 -17.32 -7.47 30.13
N ILE A 116 -17.37 -8.24 29.05
CA ILE A 116 -16.57 -8.05 27.83
C ILE A 116 -17.03 -6.82 27.05
N LEU A 117 -18.34 -6.59 26.94
CA LEU A 117 -18.93 -5.49 26.17
C LEU A 117 -18.29 -4.11 26.47
N PRO A 118 -18.16 -3.65 27.73
CA PRO A 118 -17.54 -2.36 28.02
C PRO A 118 -16.04 -2.30 27.68
N HIS A 119 -15.31 -3.42 27.65
CA HIS A 119 -13.92 -3.42 27.20
C HIS A 119 -13.83 -3.20 25.68
N VAL A 120 -14.64 -3.92 24.91
CA VAL A 120 -14.70 -3.79 23.45
C VAL A 120 -15.22 -2.41 23.02
N VAL A 121 -16.24 -1.89 23.70
CA VAL A 121 -16.74 -0.54 23.43
C VAL A 121 -15.67 0.52 23.73
N ARG A 122 -14.87 0.33 24.79
CA ARG A 122 -13.77 1.25 25.10
C ARG A 122 -12.65 1.19 24.06
N SER A 123 -12.26 0.00 23.60
CA SER A 123 -11.24 -0.14 22.56
C SER A 123 -11.69 0.47 21.23
N LEU A 124 -12.91 0.19 20.78
CA LEU A 124 -13.47 0.77 19.56
C LEU A 124 -13.57 2.31 19.64
N LYS A 125 -13.94 2.85 20.81
CA LYS A 125 -13.95 4.30 21.03
C LYS A 125 -12.53 4.89 20.97
N ALA A 126 -11.53 4.19 21.50
CA ALA A 126 -10.14 4.63 21.44
C ALA A 126 -9.62 4.63 19.99
N GLU A 127 -9.92 3.58 19.24
CA GLU A 127 -9.58 3.47 17.82
C GLU A 127 -10.23 4.57 16.98
N ARG A 128 -11.53 4.84 17.20
CA ARG A 128 -12.21 5.97 16.56
C ARG A 128 -11.54 7.31 16.89
N LYS A 129 -11.15 7.52 18.15
CA LYS A 129 -10.43 8.74 18.56
C LYS A 129 -9.07 8.84 17.85
N LEU A 130 -8.35 7.73 17.73
CA LEU A 130 -7.08 7.69 17.01
C LEU A 130 -7.25 8.05 15.52
N MET A 131 -8.27 7.50 14.85
CA MET A 131 -8.56 7.88 13.45
C MET A 131 -8.88 9.37 13.29
N GLY A 132 -9.60 9.97 14.23
CA GLY A 132 -9.85 11.42 14.22
C GLY A 132 -8.58 12.27 14.31
N LEU A 133 -7.50 11.75 14.90
CA LEU A 133 -6.20 12.44 14.90
C LEU A 133 -5.52 12.39 13.53
N TYR A 134 -5.71 11.31 12.77
CA TYR A 134 -5.17 11.18 11.41
C TYR A 134 -5.82 12.14 10.41
N GLU A 135 -7.13 12.37 10.51
CA GLU A 135 -7.84 13.31 9.63
C GLU A 135 -7.26 14.74 9.69
N GLN A 136 -6.78 15.17 10.87
CA GLN A 136 -6.22 16.51 11.03
C GLN A 136 -4.75 16.63 10.54
N ALA A 137 -4.04 15.51 10.44
CA ALA A 137 -2.62 15.49 10.10
C ALA A 137 -2.36 15.76 8.60
N VAL A 138 -3.33 15.50 7.73
CA VAL A 138 -3.17 15.65 6.28
C VAL A 138 -3.83 16.95 5.81
N LYS A 139 -3.11 18.06 5.96
CA LYS A 139 -3.45 19.28 5.21
C LYS A 139 -2.86 19.15 3.80
N PRO A 140 -3.65 19.28 2.73
CA PRO A 140 -3.11 19.24 1.38
C PRO A 140 -2.09 20.38 1.22
N GLU A 141 -0.92 20.03 0.71
CA GLU A 141 0.12 21.00 0.38
C GLU A 141 -0.43 21.96 -0.67
N GLN A 142 -0.55 23.25 -0.31
CA GLN A 142 -0.94 24.28 -1.27
C GLN A 142 0.21 24.47 -2.25
N VAL A 143 0.05 23.95 -3.46
CA VAL A 143 0.96 24.21 -4.57
C VAL A 143 0.81 25.67 -4.97
N THR A 144 1.69 26.52 -4.44
CA THR A 144 1.83 27.91 -4.89
C THR A 144 2.60 27.92 -6.20
N ARG A 145 2.18 28.79 -7.12
CA ARG A 145 2.90 28.98 -8.38
C ARG A 145 4.24 29.67 -8.08
N ASP A 146 5.28 29.25 -8.80
CA ASP A 146 6.60 29.89 -8.70
C ASP A 146 6.50 31.38 -9.10
N PRO A 147 6.89 32.32 -8.21
CA PRO A 147 6.83 33.75 -8.48
C PRO A 147 7.72 34.17 -9.66
N GLU A 148 8.82 33.45 -9.92
CA GLU A 148 9.70 33.74 -11.06
C GLU A 148 8.99 33.41 -12.38
N GLN A 149 8.32 32.25 -12.44
CA GLN A 149 7.53 31.86 -13.60
C GLN A 149 6.38 32.84 -13.87
N GLU A 150 5.72 33.34 -12.82
CA GLU A 150 4.63 34.29 -12.94
C GLU A 150 5.10 35.66 -13.46
N SER A 151 6.26 36.12 -12.99
CA SER A 151 6.91 37.34 -13.50
C SER A 151 7.28 37.23 -14.97
N ILE A 152 7.89 36.10 -15.38
CA ILE A 152 8.28 35.85 -16.78
C ILE A 152 7.03 35.83 -17.68
N MET A 153 5.97 35.12 -17.27
CA MET A 153 4.74 35.05 -18.04
C MET A 153 4.04 36.41 -18.16
N SER A 154 4.04 37.21 -17.09
CA SER A 154 3.49 38.56 -17.12
C SER A 154 4.28 39.45 -18.09
N SER A 155 5.62 39.46 -17.99
CA SER A 155 6.49 40.23 -18.88
C SER A 155 6.30 39.85 -20.35
N LEU A 156 6.28 38.55 -20.65
CA LEU A 156 6.08 38.05 -22.00
C LEU A 156 4.70 38.46 -22.56
N SER A 157 3.65 38.33 -21.75
CA SER A 157 2.28 38.71 -22.17
C SER A 157 2.13 40.21 -22.40
N ALA A 158 2.87 41.05 -21.66
CA ALA A 158 2.88 42.50 -21.86
C ALA A 158 3.68 42.92 -23.11
N ALA A 159 4.81 42.25 -23.38
CA ALA A 159 5.70 42.60 -24.50
C ALA A 159 5.20 42.09 -25.87
N ALA A 160 4.60 40.90 -25.91
CA ALA A 160 4.22 40.25 -27.16
C ALA A 160 3.30 41.10 -28.07
N PRO A 161 2.25 41.78 -27.58
CA PRO A 161 1.38 42.60 -28.44
C PRO A 161 2.10 43.78 -29.08
N GLY A 162 3.07 44.37 -28.37
CA GLY A 162 3.87 45.50 -28.88
C GLY A 162 4.76 45.06 -30.04
N MET A 163 5.46 43.94 -29.88
CA MET A 163 6.30 43.36 -30.93
C MET A 163 5.48 42.95 -32.17
N VAL A 164 4.30 42.35 -31.98
CA VAL A 164 3.41 41.98 -33.10
C VAL A 164 2.95 43.22 -33.88
N LYS A 165 2.62 44.33 -33.20
CA LYS A 165 2.26 45.59 -33.88
C LYS A 165 3.42 46.14 -34.70
N GLN A 166 4.63 46.11 -34.16
CA GLN A 166 5.83 46.54 -34.88
C GLN A 166 6.08 45.67 -36.12
N ALA A 167 5.97 44.35 -36.00
CA ALA A 167 6.11 43.44 -37.12
C ALA A 167 5.09 43.72 -38.23
N ILE A 168 3.82 43.93 -37.87
CA ILE A 168 2.76 44.30 -38.83
C ILE A 168 3.09 45.64 -39.51
N GLN A 169 3.61 46.62 -38.77
CA GLN A 169 3.97 47.92 -39.32
C GLN A 169 5.13 47.81 -40.32
N VAL A 170 6.15 47.01 -40.00
CA VAL A 170 7.29 46.75 -40.90
C VAL A 170 6.82 46.05 -42.19
N ILE A 171 5.95 45.05 -42.08
CA ILE A 171 5.40 44.37 -43.26
C ILE A 171 4.67 45.39 -44.16
N LYS A 172 3.83 46.24 -43.58
CA LYS A 172 3.11 47.28 -44.35
C LYS A 172 4.05 48.29 -44.99
N SER A 173 5.11 48.72 -44.31
CA SER A 173 6.05 49.70 -44.86
C SER A 173 6.93 49.11 -45.95
N ILE A 174 7.34 47.84 -45.84
CA ILE A 174 8.11 47.15 -46.88
C ILE A 174 7.33 47.11 -48.20
N ASP A 175 6.03 46.79 -48.16
CA ASP A 175 5.19 46.79 -49.37
C ASP A 175 5.12 48.18 -50.03
N THR A 176 5.13 49.26 -49.25
CA THR A 176 5.14 50.62 -49.79
C THR A 176 6.49 50.98 -50.39
N LEU A 177 7.58 50.61 -49.72
CA LEU A 177 8.95 50.85 -50.17
C LEU A 177 9.24 50.10 -51.47
N GLN A 178 8.78 48.85 -51.58
CA GLN A 178 8.93 48.07 -52.81
C GLN A 178 8.26 48.75 -54.01
N ARG A 179 7.02 49.25 -53.85
CA ARG A 179 6.33 50.01 -54.92
C ARG A 179 7.07 51.28 -55.30
N GLN A 180 7.64 51.99 -54.34
CA GLN A 180 8.44 53.19 -54.62
C GLN A 180 9.73 52.86 -55.37
N ALA A 181 10.43 51.80 -54.97
CA ALA A 181 11.62 51.32 -55.64
C ALA A 181 11.31 50.87 -57.08
N ASP A 182 10.23 50.11 -57.29
CA ASP A 182 9.80 49.69 -58.63
C ASP A 182 9.44 50.89 -59.52
N GLY A 183 8.76 51.90 -58.97
CA GLY A 183 8.46 53.14 -59.69
C GLY A 183 9.70 53.93 -60.10
N LEU A 184 10.69 54.05 -59.20
CA LEU A 184 11.98 54.67 -59.52
C LEU A 184 12.74 53.88 -60.60
N CYS A 185 12.76 52.56 -60.49
CA CYS A 185 13.34 51.68 -61.51
C CYS A 185 12.65 51.86 -62.87
N GLN A 186 11.32 52.02 -62.91
CA GLN A 186 10.60 52.31 -64.15
C GLN A 186 11.04 53.64 -64.77
N VAL A 187 11.13 54.71 -63.97
CA VAL A 187 11.58 56.04 -64.45
C VAL A 187 13.00 55.97 -65.01
N LEU A 188 13.92 55.30 -64.32
CA LEU A 188 15.31 55.14 -64.78
C LEU A 188 15.42 54.32 -66.07
N ASN A 189 14.49 53.40 -66.31
CA ASN A 189 14.44 52.57 -67.51
C ASN A 189 13.65 53.21 -68.67
N MET A 190 13.02 54.38 -68.48
CA MET A 190 12.38 55.12 -69.58
C MET A 190 13.43 55.78 -70.47
N LYS A 191 13.22 55.73 -71.79
CA LYS A 191 14.05 56.47 -72.73
C LYS A 191 13.73 57.97 -72.62
N PRO A 192 14.72 58.88 -72.60
CA PRO A 192 14.47 60.31 -72.58
C PRO A 192 13.63 60.70 -73.81
N SER A 193 12.67 61.60 -73.62
CA SER A 193 11.85 62.10 -74.74
C SER A 193 12.73 62.89 -75.70
N GLN A 194 12.36 62.94 -76.97
CA GLN A 194 13.11 63.68 -77.98
C GLN A 194 13.33 65.15 -77.57
N ALA A 195 12.31 65.79 -77.00
CA ALA A 195 12.40 67.15 -76.46
C ALA A 195 13.43 67.28 -75.32
N SER A 196 13.54 66.29 -74.42
CA SER A 196 14.56 66.30 -73.36
C SER A 196 15.98 66.07 -73.89
N LEU A 197 16.13 65.29 -74.96
CA LEU A 197 17.41 65.08 -75.64
C LEU A 197 17.86 66.33 -76.40
N GLU A 198 16.93 67.03 -77.06
CA GLU A 198 17.19 68.30 -77.75
C GLU A 198 17.68 69.37 -76.76
N ILE A 199 16.98 69.56 -75.64
CA ILE A 199 17.40 70.49 -74.58
C ILE A 199 18.73 70.06 -73.95
N HIS A 200 18.94 68.77 -73.69
CA HIS A 200 20.22 68.29 -73.15
C HIS A 200 21.37 68.55 -74.12
N ASN A 201 21.18 68.38 -75.42
CA ASN A 201 22.19 68.69 -76.42
C ASN A 201 22.41 70.21 -76.58
N GLU A 202 21.38 71.05 -76.42
CA GLU A 202 21.54 72.51 -76.41
C GLU A 202 22.31 73.02 -75.18
N VAL A 203 22.10 72.41 -74.02
CA VAL A 203 22.70 72.88 -72.75
C VAL A 203 24.05 72.21 -72.46
N PHE A 204 24.21 70.93 -72.81
CA PHE A 204 25.38 70.11 -72.47
C PHE A 204 26.07 69.47 -73.69
N GLY A 205 25.53 69.62 -74.90
CA GLY A 205 26.16 69.13 -76.12
C GLY A 205 27.28 70.05 -76.58
N CYS A 206 28.52 69.75 -76.17
CA CYS A 206 29.71 70.40 -76.69
C CYS A 206 30.03 69.84 -78.08
N GLY A 207 29.67 70.58 -79.12
CA GLY A 207 30.09 70.33 -80.50
C GLY A 207 31.39 71.09 -80.81
N ASP A 208 32.53 70.48 -80.51
CA ASP A 208 33.85 70.96 -80.96
C ASP A 208 34.06 70.64 -82.44
N GLN A 209 34.06 71.66 -83.30
CA GLN A 209 34.91 71.75 -84.50
C GLN A 209 35.34 73.20 -84.75
N SER A 210 36.57 73.51 -84.33
CA SER A 210 37.58 74.36 -85.01
C SER A 210 37.12 75.60 -85.80
N ASP A 211 37.33 76.80 -85.24
CA ASP A 211 38.52 77.63 -85.56
C ASP A 211 38.60 78.90 -84.68
N ALA A 212 39.84 79.27 -84.32
CA ALA A 212 40.30 80.57 -83.83
C ALA A 212 40.06 81.03 -82.36
N SER A 213 41.20 81.04 -81.63
CA SER A 213 41.70 82.01 -80.63
C SER A 213 41.17 82.07 -79.18
N LEU A 214 42.07 81.73 -78.24
CA LEU A 214 42.16 82.14 -76.81
C LEU A 214 42.26 83.68 -76.65
N PRO A 215 41.88 84.32 -75.52
CA PRO A 215 42.45 84.13 -74.16
C PRO A 215 41.41 84.07 -73.01
N GLU A 216 41.58 83.25 -71.97
CA GLU A 216 42.45 83.36 -70.78
C GLU A 216 41.82 84.13 -69.58
N VAL A 217 42.01 83.51 -68.40
CA VAL A 217 41.96 84.04 -67.01
C VAL A 217 40.60 84.13 -66.27
N GLY A 218 40.42 83.19 -65.34
CA GLY A 218 40.26 83.55 -63.92
C GLY A 218 38.94 83.21 -63.22
N GLY A 219 39.01 82.25 -62.28
CA GLY A 219 38.30 82.39 -61.00
C GLY A 219 37.33 81.28 -60.56
N ALA A 220 37.65 80.73 -59.39
CA ALA A 220 36.74 80.21 -58.35
C ALA A 220 36.16 78.78 -58.49
N THR A 221 36.93 77.85 -57.92
CA THR A 221 36.50 76.83 -56.93
C THR A 221 35.01 76.74 -56.60
N GLY A 222 34.40 75.59 -56.92
CA GLY A 222 33.13 75.14 -56.36
C GLY A 222 33.23 73.65 -55.99
N ASN A 223 33.37 73.39 -54.70
CA ASN A 223 33.52 72.06 -54.09
C ASN A 223 32.44 71.06 -54.54
N ARG A 224 32.85 69.94 -55.14
CA ARG A 224 32.01 68.78 -55.41
C ARG A 224 32.54 67.58 -54.63
N GLN A 225 32.02 67.33 -53.43
CA GLN A 225 32.22 66.06 -52.72
C GLN A 225 30.89 65.27 -52.68
N PRO A 226 30.85 64.01 -53.13
CA PRO A 226 29.61 63.25 -53.22
C PRO A 226 29.23 62.58 -51.89
N VAL A 227 27.91 62.53 -51.67
CA VAL A 227 27.02 61.94 -50.64
C VAL A 227 27.51 60.69 -49.87
N LYS A 228 28.53 59.96 -50.34
CA LYS A 228 28.99 58.70 -49.74
C LYS A 228 29.48 58.86 -48.29
N ARG A 229 30.11 59.99 -47.94
CA ARG A 229 30.60 60.24 -46.57
C ARG A 229 29.47 60.48 -45.56
N ALA A 230 28.33 61.04 -45.99
CA ALA A 230 27.21 61.34 -45.08
C ALA A 230 26.46 60.08 -44.62
N VAL A 231 26.42 59.03 -45.46
CA VAL A 231 25.77 57.75 -45.11
C VAL A 231 26.65 56.93 -44.15
N GLU A 232 27.97 56.96 -44.34
CA GLU A 232 28.93 56.25 -43.51
C GLU A 232 29.06 56.87 -42.09
N GLU A 233 28.96 58.20 -41.98
CA GLU A 233 29.00 58.90 -40.69
C GLU A 233 27.70 58.75 -39.87
N ALA A 234 26.57 58.47 -40.52
CA ALA A 234 25.31 58.15 -39.84
C ALA A 234 25.32 56.71 -39.30
N ALA A 235 25.82 55.75 -40.10
CA ALA A 235 25.95 54.35 -39.66
C ALA A 235 26.94 54.17 -38.49
N ALA A 236 27.95 55.04 -38.37
CA ALA A 236 28.92 55.01 -37.28
C ALA A 236 28.38 55.53 -35.93
N ARG A 237 27.29 56.31 -35.91
CA ARG A 237 26.73 56.88 -34.66
C ARG A 237 25.78 55.93 -33.92
N ASP A 238 25.22 54.92 -34.58
CA ASP A 238 24.16 54.07 -34.00
C ASP A 238 24.68 52.80 -33.28
N PHE A 239 25.99 52.55 -33.25
CA PHE A 239 26.58 51.30 -32.72
C PHE A 239 27.41 51.45 -31.44
N TYR A 240 27.10 52.39 -30.55
CA TYR A 240 27.75 52.41 -29.23
C TYR A 240 26.78 52.75 -28.09
N SER A 241 26.29 51.72 -27.41
CA SER A 241 25.76 51.81 -26.05
C SER A 241 26.81 51.24 -25.09
N GLU A 242 27.29 52.07 -24.15
CA GLU A 242 28.31 51.68 -23.19
C GLU A 242 27.79 50.60 -22.21
N PRO A 243 28.54 49.51 -21.98
CA PRO A 243 28.21 48.54 -20.94
C PRO A 243 28.63 49.07 -19.56
N LYS A 244 27.65 49.31 -18.68
CA LYS A 244 27.89 49.61 -17.26
C LYS A 244 28.61 48.42 -16.60
N LYS A 245 29.84 48.66 -16.15
CA LYS A 245 30.67 47.70 -15.40
C LYS A 245 30.01 47.37 -14.05
N LYS A 246 29.82 46.07 -13.80
CA LYS A 246 29.70 45.47 -12.47
C LYS A 246 31.01 45.74 -11.70
N LEU A 247 30.91 46.39 -10.54
CA LEU A 247 31.91 46.29 -9.48
C LEU A 247 31.50 45.12 -8.59
N ALA A 248 32.32 44.06 -8.63
CA ALA A 248 32.38 43.04 -7.61
C ALA A 248 33.72 43.23 -6.92
N GLU A 249 33.71 43.50 -5.61
CA GLU A 249 34.91 43.44 -4.77
C GLU A 249 34.55 42.84 -3.41
N THR A 250 35.23 41.72 -3.14
CA THR A 250 35.72 41.15 -1.86
C THR A 250 34.74 40.69 -0.79
N ASP A 251 34.51 39.37 -0.76
CA ASP A 251 35.21 38.37 0.08
C ASP A 251 35.65 38.74 1.52
N ARG A 252 35.42 37.76 2.44
CA ARG A 252 35.99 37.51 3.80
C ARG A 252 35.26 38.15 5.00
N LEU A 253 34.96 37.48 6.13
CA LEU A 253 35.46 36.23 6.75
C LEU A 253 34.61 35.91 8.02
N VAL A 254 34.60 34.62 8.43
CA VAL A 254 34.51 34.06 9.82
C VAL A 254 33.13 34.01 10.49
N GLU A 255 32.50 32.84 10.66
CA GLU A 255 32.72 31.72 11.63
C GLU A 255 31.99 31.92 12.98
N LYS A 256 31.30 30.84 13.42
CA LYS A 256 30.88 30.49 14.80
C LYS A 256 29.74 31.28 15.47
N ASP A 257 28.60 30.63 15.67
CA ASP A 257 28.30 29.92 16.94
C ASP A 257 26.85 29.37 16.98
N LYS A 258 26.77 28.04 17.16
CA LYS A 258 25.82 27.32 18.02
C LYS A 258 26.62 27.06 19.32
N PRO A 259 26.09 26.88 20.55
CA PRO A 259 24.76 26.34 20.85
C PRO A 259 24.06 26.85 22.14
N GLU A 260 22.77 26.53 22.27
CA GLU A 260 22.18 25.73 23.36
C GLU A 260 20.79 25.22 22.90
#